data_AF-A0AA38YQV4-F1
#
_entry.id   AF-A0AA38YQV4-F1
#
_cell.length_a   1.000
_cell.length_b   1.000
_cell.length_c   1.000
_cell.angle_alpha   90.00
_cell.angle_beta   90.00
_cell.angle_gamma   90.00
#
_symmetry.space_group_name_H-M   'P 1'
#
loop_
_entity.id
_entity.type
_entity.pdbx_description
1 polymer ?
#
loop_
_entity_poly.entity_id
_entity_poly.type
_entity_poly.pdbx_seq_one_letter_code
_entity_poly.pdbx_strand_id
1 'polypeptide(L)'
;MATAVNAAVSLPSSKSSSLPIRNHIIVSPERINFNKCFLYSRNVCVGRKVVTIKAQVTTEAPAKVEKVSKKNDEGVVVNKFRPKDPYIGRCLLNTKITGDDAPGETWHMVFTTEGEVPYREGQSIGVIPDGIDKNGKPHKLRLYSIASSALGDFGDSKTVSLCVKRLVYTNDQGEIVKGVCSNFLCDLKPGADVKITGPVGKEMLMPKDPNATVIMLGTGTGIAPFRSFLWKMFFEKHEDYKVDEISIDYVSKH
;
A
#
# COMPACT_ATOMS: atom_id res chain seq x y z
N MET A 1 58.74 -16.10 32.48
CA MET A 1 58.43 -15.10 33.53
C MET A 1 56.93 -14.90 33.52
N ALA A 2 56.18 -15.76 34.23
CA ALA A 2 55.78 -15.60 35.62
C ALA A 2 54.77 -14.45 35.81
N THR A 3 53.48 -14.82 35.92
CA THR A 3 52.56 -14.36 36.98
C THR A 3 51.29 -15.19 36.88
N ALA A 4 50.97 -15.86 37.99
CA ALA A 4 49.77 -16.67 38.21
C ALA A 4 48.71 -15.83 38.93
N VAL A 5 47.42 -16.18 38.75
CA VAL A 5 46.40 -15.94 39.79
C VAL A 5 45.37 -17.08 39.74
N ASN A 6 45.11 -17.66 40.91
CA ASN A 6 44.32 -18.87 41.18
C ASN A 6 42.90 -18.55 41.69
N ALA A 7 41.96 -19.50 41.50
CA ALA A 7 40.94 -19.99 42.46
C ALA A 7 39.99 -20.95 41.71
N ALA A 8 39.95 -22.28 41.93
CA ALA A 8 39.33 -23.06 43.03
C ALA A 8 37.81 -22.79 43.15
N VAL A 9 36.85 -23.75 43.17
CA VAL A 9 36.68 -24.95 44.02
C VAL A 9 35.60 -25.89 43.41
N SER A 10 35.57 -27.12 43.94
CA SER A 10 34.97 -28.42 43.59
C SER A 10 33.44 -28.61 43.51
N LEU A 11 33.08 -29.71 42.82
CA LEU A 11 31.84 -30.50 42.90
C LEU A 11 31.52 -30.98 44.34
N PRO A 12 30.23 -31.29 44.62
CA PRO A 12 29.91 -32.68 44.92
C PRO A 12 28.57 -33.20 44.38
N SER A 13 28.50 -34.53 44.44
CA SER A 13 27.49 -35.47 43.97
C SER A 13 26.30 -35.65 44.95
N SER A 14 25.14 -35.97 44.35
CA SER A 14 23.92 -36.68 44.81
C SER A 14 23.69 -37.09 46.29
N LYS A 15 22.47 -36.87 46.80
CA LYS A 15 21.35 -37.87 46.92
C LYS A 15 20.16 -37.34 47.76
N SER A 16 18.93 -37.65 47.27
CA SER A 16 17.60 -37.87 47.92
C SER A 16 17.09 -36.88 48.99
N SER A 17 15.81 -36.56 49.19
CA SER A 17 14.51 -37.25 48.99
C SER A 17 13.35 -36.23 49.06
N SER A 18 12.15 -36.72 48.75
CA SER A 18 10.87 -36.09 48.33
C SER A 18 10.05 -35.17 49.27
N LEU A 19 9.17 -34.39 48.59
CA LEU A 19 7.83 -33.81 48.91
C LEU A 19 7.77 -32.26 49.04
N PRO A 20 6.62 -31.60 48.79
CA PRO A 20 5.92 -31.43 47.50
C PRO A 20 5.58 -29.94 47.21
N ILE A 21 4.90 -29.64 46.08
CA ILE A 21 3.95 -28.50 45.80
C ILE A 21 4.14 -27.85 44.40
N ARG A 22 3.02 -27.89 43.64
CA ARG A 22 2.50 -27.03 42.53
C ARG A 22 3.35 -26.58 41.33
N ASN A 23 2.67 -26.69 40.18
CA ASN A 23 2.58 -25.77 39.02
C ASN A 23 3.25 -26.16 37.68
N HIS A 24 2.36 -26.27 36.68
CA HIS A 24 2.45 -25.91 35.26
C HIS A 24 3.57 -26.46 34.36
N ILE A 25 3.13 -27.22 33.34
CA ILE A 25 3.90 -27.70 32.18
C ILE A 25 3.77 -26.67 31.05
N ILE A 26 4.90 -26.11 30.56
CA ILE A 26 5.04 -25.51 29.23
C ILE A 26 6.36 -25.98 28.62
N VAL A 27 6.28 -26.29 27.33
CA VAL A 27 7.22 -27.04 26.47
C VAL A 27 8.41 -26.18 25.98
N SER A 28 9.57 -26.84 25.88
CA SER A 28 10.86 -26.62 25.18
C SER A 28 11.16 -25.33 24.37
N PRO A 29 12.45 -24.93 24.32
CA PRO A 29 13.06 -24.52 23.05
C PRO A 29 14.45 -25.15 22.78
N GLU A 30 14.71 -25.46 21.50
CA GLU A 30 15.98 -25.92 20.96
C GLU A 30 16.96 -24.76 20.64
N ARG A 31 18.23 -25.05 20.91
CA ARG A 31 19.51 -24.61 20.29
C ARG A 31 19.51 -23.38 19.36
N ILE A 32 20.28 -22.36 19.78
CA ILE A 32 21.00 -21.45 18.89
C ILE A 32 22.48 -21.84 18.94
N ASN A 33 23.06 -22.17 17.79
CA ASN A 33 24.47 -22.55 17.64
C ASN A 33 25.18 -21.48 16.79
N PHE A 34 26.15 -20.78 17.39
CA PHE A 34 27.02 -19.84 16.68
C PHE A 34 28.24 -20.59 16.17
N ASN A 35 28.32 -20.83 14.85
CA ASN A 35 29.52 -21.41 14.24
C ASN A 35 30.52 -20.33 13.85
N LYS A 36 31.76 -20.58 14.31
CA LYS A 36 32.97 -19.77 14.22
C LYS A 36 33.59 -19.96 12.83
N CYS A 37 33.74 -18.90 12.05
CA CYS A 37 34.49 -18.93 10.78
C CYS A 37 35.98 -19.21 11.04
N PHE A 38 36.55 -20.19 10.35
CA PHE A 38 37.99 -20.44 10.32
C PHE A 38 38.66 -19.46 9.35
N LEU A 39 39.61 -18.67 9.86
CA LEU A 39 40.54 -17.88 9.06
C LEU A 39 41.78 -18.72 8.76
N TYR A 40 42.13 -18.89 7.48
CA TYR A 40 43.40 -19.49 7.08
C TYR A 40 44.36 -18.38 6.65
N SER A 41 45.39 -18.13 7.46
CA SER A 41 46.49 -17.21 7.12
C SER A 41 47.68 -18.05 6.67
N ARG A 42 48.11 -17.93 5.42
CA ARG A 42 49.34 -18.56 4.93
C ARG A 42 50.41 -17.49 4.80
N ASN A 43 51.41 -17.52 5.70
CA ASN A 43 52.55 -16.61 5.64
C ASN A 43 53.61 -17.17 4.69
N VAL A 44 53.99 -16.41 3.67
CA VAL A 44 55.23 -16.62 2.91
C VAL A 44 56.03 -15.31 2.99
N CYS A 45 57.25 -15.40 3.51
CA CYS A 45 58.15 -14.27 3.68
C CYS A 45 59.20 -14.27 2.56
N VAL A 46 59.21 -13.24 1.70
CA VAL A 46 60.40 -12.74 1.01
C VAL A 46 60.22 -11.23 0.76
N GLY A 47 61.15 -10.40 1.28
CA GLY A 47 61.53 -9.07 0.75
C GLY A 47 60.47 -7.96 0.60
N ARG A 48 60.51 -6.97 1.50
CA ARG A 48 60.06 -5.55 1.40
C ARG A 48 58.73 -5.21 0.67
N LYS A 49 57.86 -4.53 1.45
CA LYS A 49 56.51 -3.96 1.20
C LYS A 49 55.35 -4.96 1.34
N VAL A 50 54.72 -4.92 2.51
CA VAL A 50 53.40 -5.51 2.79
C VAL A 50 52.34 -4.59 2.20
N VAL A 51 51.64 -5.04 1.16
CA VAL A 51 50.38 -4.42 0.71
C VAL A 51 49.24 -5.30 1.17
N THR A 52 48.40 -4.78 2.06
CA THR A 52 47.20 -5.47 2.53
C THR A 52 46.11 -5.37 1.46
N ILE A 53 45.93 -6.42 0.67
CA ILE A 53 44.78 -6.54 -0.23
C ILE A 53 43.61 -7.09 0.59
N LYS A 54 42.65 -6.24 0.94
CA LYS A 54 41.35 -6.68 1.47
C LYS A 54 40.48 -7.09 0.28
N ALA A 55 40.34 -8.38 0.02
CA ALA A 55 39.29 -8.88 -0.86
C ALA A 55 37.96 -8.90 -0.07
N GLN A 56 37.03 -8.02 -0.44
CA GLN A 56 35.63 -8.15 0.00
C GLN A 56 34.95 -9.18 -0.91
N VAL A 57 34.59 -10.33 -0.34
CA VAL A 57 33.65 -11.26 -0.98
C VAL A 57 32.26 -10.73 -0.69
N THR A 58 31.68 -9.96 -1.62
CA THR A 58 30.25 -9.69 -1.64
C THR A 58 29.56 -10.95 -2.17
N THR A 59 28.95 -11.71 -1.27
CA THR A 59 27.98 -12.73 -1.67
C THR A 59 26.70 -12.01 -2.07
N GLU A 60 26.48 -11.83 -3.37
CA GLU A 60 25.15 -11.48 -3.90
C GLU A 60 24.21 -12.65 -3.56
N ALA A 61 23.22 -12.37 -2.71
CA ALA A 61 22.14 -13.32 -2.45
C ALA A 61 21.47 -13.64 -3.80
N PRO A 62 21.16 -14.92 -4.11
CA PRO A 62 20.59 -15.28 -5.39
C PRO A 62 19.28 -14.51 -5.59
N ALA A 63 19.27 -13.64 -6.60
CA ALA A 63 18.11 -12.87 -6.96
C ALA A 63 16.95 -13.83 -7.21
N LYS A 64 15.90 -13.69 -6.39
CA LYS A 64 14.62 -14.37 -6.63
C LYS A 64 14.20 -14.01 -8.05
N VAL A 65 13.82 -14.98 -8.87
CA VAL A 65 13.37 -14.72 -10.25
C VAL A 65 12.11 -13.86 -10.17
N GLU A 66 12.30 -12.54 -10.22
CA GLU A 66 11.23 -11.56 -10.21
C GLU A 66 10.62 -11.50 -11.60
N LYS A 67 9.31 -11.66 -11.67
CA LYS A 67 8.55 -11.51 -12.91
C LYS A 67 8.68 -10.05 -13.34
N VAL A 68 9.49 -9.77 -14.36
CA VAL A 68 9.69 -8.43 -14.90
C VAL A 68 8.33 -7.88 -15.36
N SER A 69 7.79 -6.94 -14.60
CA SER A 69 6.53 -6.29 -14.91
C SER A 69 6.73 -5.20 -15.95
N LYS A 70 5.89 -5.19 -16.98
CA LYS A 70 5.82 -4.09 -17.96
C LYS A 70 5.14 -2.83 -17.40
N LYS A 71 4.56 -2.92 -16.19
CA LYS A 71 3.82 -1.85 -15.53
C LYS A 71 4.73 -1.13 -14.52
N ASN A 72 4.46 0.13 -14.23
CA ASN A 72 5.21 0.97 -13.30
C ASN A 72 4.94 0.60 -11.84
N ASP A 73 5.46 -0.57 -11.43
CA ASP A 73 5.26 -1.19 -10.11
C ASP A 73 6.39 -0.92 -9.11
N GLU A 74 7.47 -0.30 -9.56
CA GLU A 74 8.57 0.14 -8.71
C GLU A 74 8.08 1.14 -7.67
N GLY A 75 8.39 0.86 -6.40
CA GLY A 75 7.98 1.70 -5.27
C GLY A 75 6.47 1.75 -4.99
N VAL A 76 5.65 0.90 -5.62
CA VAL A 76 4.20 0.93 -5.40
C VAL A 76 3.84 0.44 -4.00
N VAL A 77 3.27 1.35 -3.21
CA VAL A 77 2.77 1.10 -1.87
C VAL A 77 1.36 0.53 -1.93
N VAL A 78 1.10 -0.50 -1.12
CA VAL A 78 -0.24 -1.07 -0.95
C VAL A 78 -0.52 -1.34 0.53
N ASN A 79 -1.77 -1.18 0.95
CA ASN A 79 -2.27 -1.47 2.29
C ASN A 79 -1.51 -0.74 3.43
N LYS A 80 -1.09 0.52 3.21
CA LYS A 80 -0.51 1.36 4.28
C LYS A 80 -1.51 1.56 5.41
N PHE A 81 -2.73 1.97 5.07
CA PHE A 81 -3.84 2.13 6.02
C PHE A 81 -4.80 0.96 5.94
N ARG A 82 -5.06 0.35 7.10
CA ARG A 82 -5.91 -0.85 7.22
C ARG A 82 -7.28 -0.46 7.78
N PRO A 83 -8.32 -1.30 7.63
CA PRO A 83 -9.65 -0.96 8.14
C PRO A 83 -9.74 -0.79 9.65
N LYS A 84 -8.78 -1.35 10.39
CA LYS A 84 -8.67 -1.20 11.85
C LYS A 84 -8.07 0.14 12.26
N ASP A 85 -7.26 0.74 11.38
CA ASP A 85 -6.54 1.98 11.60
C ASP A 85 -6.52 2.77 10.27
N PRO A 86 -7.68 3.34 9.88
CA PRO A 86 -7.81 4.09 8.65
C PRO A 86 -7.18 5.48 8.81
N TYR A 87 -6.69 6.04 7.70
CA TYR A 87 -6.33 7.45 7.63
C TYR A 87 -7.59 8.30 7.71
N ILE A 88 -7.56 9.38 8.49
CA ILE A 88 -8.66 10.33 8.59
C ILE A 88 -8.35 11.51 7.66
N GLY A 89 -8.97 11.51 6.49
CA GLY A 89 -8.91 12.63 5.55
C GLY A 89 -10.06 13.61 5.77
N ARG A 90 -10.00 14.78 5.13
CA ARG A 90 -11.05 15.79 5.20
C ARG A 90 -11.51 16.19 3.81
N CYS A 91 -12.81 16.31 3.63
CA CYS A 91 -13.36 16.74 2.35
C CYS A 91 -13.08 18.21 2.09
N LEU A 92 -12.48 18.50 0.94
CA LEU A 92 -12.25 19.85 0.46
C LEU A 92 -13.38 20.30 -0.45
N LEU A 93 -13.78 19.45 -1.39
CA LEU A 93 -14.83 19.74 -2.36
C LEU A 93 -15.65 18.48 -2.64
N ASN A 94 -16.92 18.70 -2.96
CA ASN A 94 -17.84 17.66 -3.40
C ASN A 94 -18.85 18.27 -4.37
N THR A 95 -18.72 17.93 -5.65
CA THR A 95 -19.45 18.59 -6.75
C THR A 95 -20.10 17.55 -7.64
N LYS A 96 -21.39 17.72 -7.92
CA LYS A 96 -22.09 16.89 -8.92
C LYS A 96 -21.57 17.24 -10.32
N ILE A 97 -21.13 16.23 -11.06
CA ILE A 97 -20.56 16.39 -12.41
C ILE A 97 -21.52 15.97 -13.53
N THR A 98 -22.62 15.29 -13.19
CA THR A 98 -23.69 14.94 -14.14
C THR A 98 -24.74 16.05 -14.20
N GLY A 99 -25.30 16.28 -15.40
CA GLY A 99 -26.46 17.15 -15.60
C GLY A 99 -27.70 16.69 -14.83
N ASP A 100 -28.69 17.57 -14.73
CA ASP A 100 -29.95 17.31 -14.01
C ASP A 100 -30.85 16.30 -14.73
N ASP A 101 -30.64 16.12 -16.04
CA ASP A 101 -31.32 15.17 -16.91
C ASP A 101 -30.71 13.76 -16.90
N ALA A 102 -29.56 13.59 -16.25
CA ALA A 102 -28.89 12.30 -16.18
C ALA A 102 -29.71 11.28 -15.36
N PRO A 103 -29.71 9.98 -15.74
CA PRO A 103 -30.48 8.94 -15.06
C PRO A 103 -29.97 8.62 -13.63
N GLY A 104 -28.87 9.22 -13.22
CA GLY A 104 -28.34 9.13 -11.87
C GLY A 104 -27.21 10.10 -11.66
N GLU A 105 -26.93 10.41 -10.40
CA GLU A 105 -25.93 11.40 -10.05
C GLU A 105 -24.54 10.79 -9.96
N THR A 106 -23.56 11.46 -10.58
CA THR A 106 -22.15 11.19 -10.33
C THR A 106 -21.48 12.44 -9.77
N TRP A 107 -20.64 12.25 -8.76
CA TRP A 107 -20.02 13.31 -7.99
C TRP A 107 -18.49 13.17 -8.07
N HIS A 108 -17.82 14.31 -8.23
CA HIS A 108 -16.38 14.46 -8.07
C HIS A 108 -16.09 15.06 -6.70
N MET A 109 -15.24 14.41 -5.94
CA MET A 109 -14.90 14.80 -4.57
C MET A 109 -13.41 14.73 -4.34
N VAL A 110 -12.89 15.64 -3.53
CA VAL A 110 -11.47 15.72 -3.19
C VAL A 110 -11.30 15.71 -1.68
N PHE A 111 -10.37 14.89 -1.22
CA PHE A 111 -10.02 14.74 0.19
C PHE A 111 -8.56 15.13 0.42
N THR A 112 -8.26 15.75 1.56
CA THR A 112 -6.89 15.94 2.02
C THR A 112 -6.30 14.62 2.48
N THR A 113 -5.03 14.42 2.14
CA THR A 113 -4.20 13.29 2.57
C THR A 113 -2.92 13.74 3.25
N GLU A 114 -2.58 15.03 3.21
CA GLU A 114 -1.35 15.60 3.79
C GLU A 114 -0.06 14.92 3.28
N GLY A 115 -0.12 14.19 2.16
CA GLY A 115 0.98 13.38 1.63
C GLY A 115 1.12 12.00 2.29
N GLU A 116 0.25 11.65 3.24
CA GLU A 116 0.31 10.40 3.98
C GLU A 116 -0.19 9.20 3.21
N VAL A 117 -0.96 9.39 2.14
CA VAL A 117 -1.50 8.31 1.29
C VAL A 117 -0.71 8.27 -0.03
N PRO A 118 0.41 7.52 -0.11
CA PRO A 118 1.28 7.50 -1.28
C PRO A 118 0.71 6.57 -2.37
N TYR A 119 -0.35 7.02 -3.05
CA TYR A 119 -0.95 6.29 -4.16
C TYR A 119 -0.28 6.64 -5.49
N ARG A 120 -0.46 5.76 -6.49
CA ARG A 120 -0.09 6.01 -7.89
C ARG A 120 -1.28 5.80 -8.81
N GLU A 121 -1.11 6.18 -10.07
CA GLU A 121 -2.14 6.08 -11.11
C GLU A 121 -2.67 4.64 -11.22
N GLY A 122 -4.00 4.51 -11.25
CA GLY A 122 -4.68 3.22 -11.39
C GLY A 122 -4.86 2.42 -10.10
N GLN A 123 -4.42 2.95 -8.96
CA GLN A 123 -4.76 2.37 -7.66
C GLN A 123 -6.17 2.76 -7.21
N SER A 124 -6.63 2.11 -6.15
CA SER A 124 -7.90 2.41 -5.47
C SER A 124 -7.65 2.75 -4.00
N ILE A 125 -8.60 3.44 -3.39
CA ILE A 125 -8.67 3.58 -1.93
C ILE A 125 -9.97 2.95 -1.42
N GLY A 126 -9.96 2.47 -0.18
CA GLY A 126 -11.17 2.00 0.47
C GLY A 126 -11.74 3.08 1.39
N VAL A 127 -13.04 3.33 1.30
CA VAL A 127 -13.75 4.25 2.20
C VAL A 127 -14.60 3.46 3.18
N ILE A 128 -14.51 3.79 4.45
CA ILE A 128 -15.39 3.29 5.51
C ILE A 128 -16.42 4.38 5.81
N PRO A 129 -17.70 4.20 5.44
CA PRO A 129 -18.72 5.19 5.73
C PRO A 129 -19.01 5.24 7.23
N ASP A 130 -19.42 6.40 7.71
CA ASP A 130 -19.84 6.56 9.08
C ASP A 130 -21.16 5.83 9.37
N GLY A 131 -21.39 5.56 10.66
CA GLY A 131 -22.55 4.81 11.13
C GLY A 131 -22.24 3.34 11.44
N ILE A 132 -23.32 2.61 11.72
CA ILE A 132 -23.30 1.21 12.14
C ILE A 132 -24.23 0.38 11.26
N ASP A 133 -23.87 -0.88 11.05
CA ASP A 133 -24.74 -1.85 10.42
C ASP A 133 -25.88 -2.30 11.36
N LYS A 134 -26.77 -3.13 10.83
CA LYS A 134 -27.89 -3.73 11.58
C LYS A 134 -27.47 -4.54 12.82
N ASN A 135 -26.20 -4.91 12.93
CA ASN A 135 -25.65 -5.67 14.06
C ASN A 135 -24.83 -4.78 15.02
N GLY A 136 -24.89 -3.46 14.86
CA GLY A 136 -24.12 -2.50 15.66
C GLY A 136 -22.63 -2.45 15.35
N LYS A 137 -22.17 -3.02 14.23
CA LYS A 137 -20.76 -3.02 13.82
C LYS A 137 -20.47 -1.89 12.83
N PRO A 138 -19.26 -1.31 12.82
CA PRO A 138 -18.86 -0.37 11.79
C PRO A 138 -19.07 -0.93 10.38
N HIS A 139 -19.46 -0.07 9.44
CA HIS A 139 -19.66 -0.49 8.06
C HIS A 139 -18.36 -1.04 7.44
N LYS A 140 -18.51 -2.02 6.55
CA LYS A 140 -17.40 -2.52 5.75
C LYS A 140 -16.91 -1.46 4.76
N LEU A 141 -15.61 -1.45 4.47
CA LEU A 141 -15.05 -0.57 3.45
C LEU A 141 -15.60 -0.88 2.06
N ARG A 142 -15.71 0.13 1.20
CA ARG A 142 -15.94 0.00 -0.25
C ARG A 142 -14.76 0.58 -1.01
N LEU A 143 -14.30 -0.11 -2.04
CA LEU A 143 -13.19 0.34 -2.88
C LEU A 143 -13.68 1.29 -3.97
N TYR A 144 -12.94 2.36 -4.18
CA TYR A 144 -13.15 3.33 -5.24
C TYR A 144 -11.85 3.56 -5.97
N SER A 145 -11.87 3.49 -7.29
CA SER A 145 -10.74 3.85 -8.13
C SER A 145 -10.42 5.33 -7.95
N ILE A 146 -9.13 5.63 -7.81
CA ILE A 146 -8.66 7.01 -7.65
C ILE A 146 -8.81 7.71 -8.99
N ALA A 147 -9.41 8.90 -8.97
CA ALA A 147 -9.69 9.70 -10.15
C ALA A 147 -8.61 10.76 -10.45
N SER A 148 -7.73 11.05 -9.49
CA SER A 148 -6.59 11.98 -9.59
C SER A 148 -5.28 11.27 -9.93
N SER A 149 -4.33 11.99 -10.53
CA SER A 149 -2.93 11.56 -10.63
C SER A 149 -2.27 11.51 -9.25
N ALA A 150 -1.04 10.98 -9.14
CA ALA A 150 -0.27 10.90 -7.89
C ALA A 150 0.02 12.27 -7.26
N LEU A 151 0.01 13.35 -8.04
CA LEU A 151 0.14 14.71 -7.53
C LEU A 151 -1.18 15.29 -6.99
N GLY A 152 -2.31 14.62 -7.23
CA GLY A 152 -3.63 15.13 -6.85
C GLY A 152 -4.11 16.24 -7.80
N ASP A 153 -5.38 16.64 -7.66
CA ASP A 153 -5.96 17.70 -8.52
C ASP A 153 -5.29 19.08 -8.31
N PHE A 154 -4.59 19.27 -7.18
CA PHE A 154 -3.89 20.51 -6.84
C PHE A 154 -2.37 20.47 -7.13
N GLY A 155 -1.84 19.34 -7.59
CA GLY A 155 -0.43 19.21 -7.95
C GLY A 155 0.57 19.17 -6.78
N ASP A 156 0.11 19.00 -5.54
CA ASP A 156 0.92 19.08 -4.31
C ASP A 156 1.14 17.73 -3.60
N SER A 157 0.62 16.63 -4.17
CA SER A 157 0.60 15.28 -3.59
C SER A 157 -0.10 15.17 -2.23
N LYS A 158 -0.91 16.15 -1.83
CA LYS A 158 -1.60 16.17 -0.53
C LYS A 158 -3.10 15.95 -0.64
N THR A 159 -3.59 15.57 -1.82
CA THR A 159 -5.01 15.33 -2.06
C THR A 159 -5.25 14.05 -2.84
N VAL A 160 -6.44 13.49 -2.68
CA VAL A 160 -6.92 12.35 -3.47
C VAL A 160 -8.35 12.61 -3.92
N SER A 161 -8.65 12.28 -5.17
CA SER A 161 -9.96 12.53 -5.76
C SER A 161 -10.68 11.23 -6.12
N LEU A 162 -12.00 11.22 -5.94
CA LEU A 162 -12.87 10.09 -6.31
C LEU A 162 -13.97 10.55 -7.27
N CYS A 163 -14.37 9.65 -8.15
CA CYS A 163 -15.56 9.76 -8.99
C CYS A 163 -16.59 8.73 -8.52
N VAL A 164 -17.69 9.20 -7.92
CA VAL A 164 -18.65 8.34 -7.21
C VAL A 164 -20.04 8.52 -7.79
N LYS A 165 -20.65 7.43 -8.26
CA LYS A 165 -22.06 7.39 -8.64
C LYS A 165 -22.93 7.08 -7.43
N ARG A 166 -23.96 7.90 -7.19
CA ARG A 166 -24.97 7.64 -6.15
C ARG A 166 -25.74 6.37 -6.53
N LEU A 167 -25.71 5.37 -5.66
CA LEU A 167 -26.43 4.12 -5.88
C LEU A 167 -27.81 4.21 -5.23
N VAL A 168 -28.85 4.19 -6.05
CA VAL A 168 -30.25 4.07 -5.66
C VAL A 168 -30.87 3.02 -6.57
N TYR A 169 -31.52 2.03 -5.98
CA TYR A 169 -32.21 0.99 -6.73
C TYR A 169 -33.48 0.58 -6.00
N THR A 170 -34.44 0.01 -6.72
CA THR A 170 -35.67 -0.54 -6.15
C THR A 170 -35.47 -2.04 -5.96
N ASN A 171 -35.75 -2.57 -4.77
CA ASN A 171 -35.71 -4.01 -4.53
C ASN A 171 -36.93 -4.72 -5.14
N ASP A 172 -36.95 -6.05 -5.12
CA ASP A 172 -38.07 -6.84 -5.66
C ASP A 172 -39.38 -6.59 -4.90
N GLN A 173 -39.30 -6.06 -3.68
CA GLN A 173 -40.44 -5.67 -2.84
C GLN A 173 -40.99 -4.27 -3.15
N GLY A 174 -40.39 -3.53 -4.10
CA GLY A 174 -40.80 -2.18 -4.48
C GLY A 174 -40.25 -1.06 -3.60
N GLU A 175 -39.38 -1.36 -2.63
CA GLU A 175 -38.77 -0.38 -1.73
C GLU A 175 -37.51 0.24 -2.35
N ILE A 176 -37.35 1.55 -2.17
CA ILE A 176 -36.18 2.28 -2.66
C ILE A 176 -35.03 2.09 -1.67
N VAL A 177 -34.00 1.37 -2.11
CA VAL A 177 -32.79 1.09 -1.32
C VAL A 177 -31.66 2.02 -1.77
N LYS A 178 -31.05 2.69 -0.78
CA LYS A 178 -29.90 3.56 -0.96
C LYS A 178 -28.60 2.83 -0.60
N GLY A 179 -27.63 2.84 -1.50
CA GLY A 179 -26.30 2.31 -1.22
C GLY A 179 -25.61 3.13 -0.12
N VAL A 180 -25.22 2.47 0.97
CA VAL A 180 -24.70 3.13 2.18
C VAL A 180 -23.47 4.03 1.88
N CYS A 181 -22.41 3.48 1.30
CA CYS A 181 -21.15 4.21 1.12
C CYS A 181 -21.23 5.28 0.02
N SER A 182 -21.90 5.00 -1.10
CA SER A 182 -22.03 5.97 -2.18
C SER A 182 -22.91 7.16 -1.79
N ASN A 183 -24.01 6.94 -1.07
CA ASN A 183 -24.83 8.05 -0.57
C ASN A 183 -24.08 8.86 0.49
N PHE A 184 -23.39 8.18 1.44
CA PHE A 184 -22.53 8.86 2.41
C PHE A 184 -21.51 9.80 1.74
N LEU A 185 -20.80 9.31 0.71
CA LEU A 185 -19.81 10.11 -0.02
C LEU A 185 -20.44 11.26 -0.82
N CYS A 186 -21.57 11.02 -1.51
CA CYS A 186 -22.25 12.07 -2.28
C CYS A 186 -22.89 13.15 -1.38
N ASP A 187 -23.26 12.83 -0.14
CA ASP A 187 -23.87 13.78 0.79
C ASP A 187 -22.84 14.59 1.61
N LEU A 188 -21.59 14.13 1.59
CA LEU A 188 -20.47 14.64 2.38
C LEU A 188 -20.21 16.13 2.10
N LYS A 189 -20.03 16.93 3.15
CA LYS A 189 -19.82 18.38 3.05
C LYS A 189 -18.35 18.74 3.18
N PRO A 190 -17.88 19.81 2.51
CA PRO A 190 -16.57 20.37 2.77
C PRO A 190 -16.34 20.58 4.27
N GLY A 191 -15.19 20.12 4.76
CA GLY A 191 -14.79 20.16 6.15
C GLY A 191 -15.14 18.90 6.97
N ALA A 192 -15.95 17.98 6.45
CA ALA A 192 -16.25 16.72 7.13
C ALA A 192 -15.13 15.69 6.96
N ASP A 193 -14.99 14.83 7.96
CA ASP A 193 -13.97 13.79 8.00
C ASP A 193 -14.39 12.55 7.20
N VAL A 194 -13.42 11.82 6.66
CA VAL A 194 -13.61 10.58 5.93
C VAL A 194 -12.53 9.56 6.30
N LYS A 195 -12.95 8.31 6.54
CA LYS A 195 -12.05 7.20 6.86
C LYS A 195 -11.57 6.53 5.58
N ILE A 196 -10.28 6.64 5.30
CA ILE A 196 -9.60 6.16 4.09
C ILE A 196 -8.67 4.99 4.43
N THR A 197 -8.67 3.97 3.57
CA THR A 197 -7.80 2.80 3.64
C THR A 197 -7.08 2.58 2.31
N GLY A 198 -6.00 1.82 2.31
CA GLY A 198 -5.18 1.57 1.12
C GLY A 198 -3.86 2.35 1.14
N PRO A 199 -3.30 2.73 -0.02
CA PRO A 199 -3.78 2.43 -1.40
C PRO A 199 -3.88 0.93 -1.67
N VAL A 200 -4.65 0.51 -2.67
CA VAL A 200 -4.77 -0.90 -3.07
C VAL A 200 -4.73 -1.08 -4.58
N GLY A 201 -4.33 -2.26 -5.03
CA GLY A 201 -4.31 -2.63 -6.44
C GLY A 201 -2.94 -2.38 -7.10
N LYS A 202 -2.60 -3.28 -8.02
CA LYS A 202 -1.43 -3.20 -8.93
C LYS A 202 -1.80 -3.53 -10.38
N GLU A 203 -3.05 -3.91 -10.63
CA GLU A 203 -3.47 -4.42 -11.94
C GLU A 203 -3.62 -3.30 -12.96
N MET A 204 -4.15 -2.14 -12.55
CA MET A 204 -4.40 -1.02 -13.44
C MET A 204 -3.24 -0.01 -13.43
N LEU A 205 -2.01 -0.42 -13.12
CA LEU A 205 -0.85 0.48 -13.17
C LEU A 205 -0.47 0.82 -14.63
N MET A 206 0.01 2.04 -14.85
CA MET A 206 0.49 2.50 -16.15
C MET A 206 1.67 1.66 -16.65
N PRO A 207 1.87 1.51 -17.97
CA PRO A 207 3.08 0.90 -18.52
C PRO A 207 4.33 1.73 -18.15
N LYS A 208 5.48 1.06 -18.06
CA LYS A 208 6.78 1.72 -17.90
C LYS A 208 7.24 2.43 -19.17
N ASP A 209 6.92 1.84 -20.32
CA ASP A 209 7.28 2.38 -21.62
C ASP A 209 6.48 3.65 -21.92
N PRO A 210 7.15 4.81 -22.06
CA PRO A 210 6.49 6.08 -22.35
C PRO A 210 5.85 6.11 -23.75
N ASN A 211 6.37 5.31 -24.70
CA ASN A 211 5.89 5.27 -26.08
C ASN A 211 4.84 4.17 -26.32
N ALA A 212 4.39 3.49 -25.25
CA ALA A 212 3.40 2.44 -25.38
C ALA A 212 2.03 3.02 -25.77
N THR A 213 1.38 2.42 -26.76
CA THR A 213 -0.02 2.70 -27.07
C THR A 213 -0.92 2.25 -25.91
N VAL A 214 -1.61 3.19 -25.27
CA VAL A 214 -2.55 2.90 -24.17
C VAL A 214 -3.98 3.02 -24.69
N ILE A 215 -4.67 1.88 -24.76
CA ILE A 215 -6.09 1.81 -25.11
C ILE A 215 -6.89 1.71 -23.81
N MET A 216 -7.77 2.69 -23.58
CA MET A 216 -8.57 2.79 -22.35
C MET A 216 -10.06 2.58 -22.67
N LEU A 217 -10.64 1.51 -22.11
CA LEU A 217 -12.05 1.15 -22.30
C LEU A 217 -12.80 1.31 -20.97
N GLY A 218 -13.76 2.24 -20.92
CA GLY A 218 -14.45 2.59 -19.67
C GLY A 218 -15.95 2.81 -19.83
N THR A 219 -16.71 2.44 -18.79
CA THR A 219 -18.14 2.74 -18.68
C THR A 219 -18.45 3.43 -17.35
N GLY A 220 -19.19 4.54 -17.38
CA GLY A 220 -19.57 5.30 -16.18
C GLY A 220 -18.37 5.68 -15.28
N THR A 221 -18.43 5.33 -13.99
CA THR A 221 -17.34 5.61 -13.03
C THR A 221 -16.02 4.88 -13.35
N GLY A 222 -16.03 3.95 -14.30
CA GLY A 222 -14.82 3.32 -14.85
C GLY A 222 -13.85 4.30 -15.51
N ILE A 223 -14.25 5.56 -15.74
CA ILE A 223 -13.37 6.64 -16.21
C ILE A 223 -12.33 7.09 -15.17
N ALA A 224 -12.56 6.81 -13.88
CA ALA A 224 -11.70 7.30 -12.79
C ALA A 224 -10.18 6.99 -12.99
N PRO A 225 -9.74 5.74 -13.16
CA PRO A 225 -8.32 5.45 -13.35
C PRO A 225 -7.77 6.05 -14.66
N PHE A 226 -8.60 6.21 -15.69
CA PHE A 226 -8.17 6.83 -16.95
C PHE A 226 -8.00 8.34 -16.81
N ARG A 227 -8.87 9.02 -16.04
CA ARG A 227 -8.64 10.41 -15.66
C ARG A 227 -7.30 10.56 -14.95
N SER A 228 -6.99 9.67 -14.02
CA SER A 228 -5.70 9.62 -13.31
C SER A 228 -4.51 9.51 -14.29
N PHE A 229 -4.61 8.63 -15.30
CA PHE A 229 -3.60 8.46 -16.34
C PHE A 229 -3.42 9.72 -17.18
N LEU A 230 -4.54 10.27 -17.70
CA LEU A 230 -4.52 11.43 -18.59
C LEU A 230 -3.95 12.67 -17.93
N TRP A 231 -4.22 12.86 -16.64
CA TRP A 231 -3.64 13.96 -15.87
C TRP A 231 -2.11 13.89 -15.87
N LYS A 232 -1.56 12.72 -15.56
CA LYS A 232 -0.11 12.51 -15.62
C LYS A 232 0.48 12.64 -17.03
N MET A 233 -0.25 12.18 -18.04
CA MET A 233 0.21 12.18 -19.43
C MET A 233 0.23 13.57 -20.06
N PHE A 234 -0.79 14.39 -19.79
CA PHE A 234 -1.03 15.62 -20.56
C PHE A 234 -1.08 16.89 -19.71
N PHE A 235 -1.42 16.80 -18.43
CA PHE A 235 -1.60 17.96 -17.56
C PHE A 235 -0.40 18.19 -16.62
N GLU A 236 0.51 17.22 -16.55
CA GLU A 236 1.73 17.28 -15.74
C GLU A 236 2.97 17.22 -16.62
N LYS A 237 4.04 17.90 -16.18
CA LYS A 237 5.35 17.84 -16.83
C LYS A 237 6.23 16.90 -16.04
N HIS A 238 6.52 15.74 -16.62
CA HIS A 238 7.46 14.75 -16.10
C HIS A 238 8.66 14.66 -17.05
N GLU A 239 9.88 14.71 -16.52
CA GLU A 239 11.09 14.58 -17.34
C GLU A 239 11.26 13.16 -17.90
N ASP A 240 10.74 12.18 -17.17
CA ASP A 240 10.87 10.74 -17.38
C ASP A 240 9.69 10.09 -18.14
N TYR A 241 8.64 10.86 -18.47
CA TYR A 241 7.43 10.32 -19.08
C TYR A 241 6.83 11.26 -20.13
N LYS A 242 6.82 10.83 -21.40
CA LYS A 242 6.19 11.51 -22.54
C LYS A 242 5.43 10.51 -23.38
N VAL A 243 4.16 10.79 -23.71
CA VAL A 243 3.34 9.85 -24.48
C VAL A 243 3.11 10.36 -25.89
N ASP A 244 3.27 9.46 -26.86
CA ASP A 244 3.14 9.76 -28.29
C ASP A 244 1.71 9.52 -28.82
N GLU A 245 1.01 8.46 -28.41
CA GLU A 245 -0.31 8.10 -28.97
C GLU A 245 -1.25 7.44 -27.93
N ILE A 246 -2.50 7.93 -27.85
CA ILE A 246 -3.53 7.45 -26.91
C ILE A 246 -4.89 7.36 -27.61
N SER A 247 -5.63 6.28 -27.31
CA SER A 247 -7.03 6.12 -27.73
C SER A 247 -7.93 5.82 -26.53
N ILE A 248 -9.09 6.46 -26.47
CA ILE A 248 -10.05 6.34 -25.37
C ILE A 248 -11.43 6.11 -25.94
N ASP A 249 -12.00 4.96 -25.61
CA ASP A 249 -13.41 4.67 -25.87
C ASP A 249 -14.17 4.71 -24.56
N TYR A 250 -15.01 5.73 -24.41
CA TYR A 250 -15.83 5.94 -23.23
C TYR A 250 -17.31 5.87 -23.58
N VAL A 251 -18.05 5.06 -22.82
CA VAL A 251 -19.49 4.88 -23.00
C VAL A 251 -20.24 5.36 -21.76
N SER A 252 -21.14 6.32 -21.96
CA SER A 252 -22.15 6.76 -20.99
C SER A 252 -23.55 6.55 -21.56
N LYS A 253 -24.56 6.44 -20.70
CA LYS A 253 -25.96 6.35 -21.15
C LYS A 253 -26.49 7.67 -21.71
N HIS A 254 -26.01 8.79 -21.18
CA HIS A 254 -26.23 10.16 -21.62
C HIS A 254 -25.00 10.99 -21.24
#